data_AF-A0AAN8LFM7-F1
#
_entry.id   AF-A0AAN8LFM7-F1
#
_cell.length_a   1.000
_cell.length_b   1.000
_cell.length_c   1.000
_cell.angle_alpha   90.00
_cell.angle_beta   90.00
_cell.angle_gamma   90.00
#
_symmetry.space_group_name_H-M   'P 1'
#
loop_
_entity.id
_entity.type
_entity.pdbx_description
1 polymer ?
#
loop_
_entity_poly.entity_id
_entity_poly.type
_entity_poly.pdbx_seq_one_letter_code
_entity_poly.pdbx_strand_id
1 'polypeptide(L)'
;MLQKLCCVILLIIQRDTEIPPVVSVTVNVPLVIEENEVVLATCVAAGAKPQAEMRWNTGAFGSLLRTVTNSTQHVNGTNTVLSHLLGVPTRAANQEQVQCVVNQSALATEKT
;
A
#
# COMPACT_ATOMS: atom_id res chain seq x y z
N MET A 1 -35.47 26.48 -5.95
CA MET A 1 -35.58 25.41 -4.93
C MET A 1 -35.03 24.07 -5.45
N LEU A 2 -35.44 23.62 -6.64
CA LEU A 2 -35.02 22.34 -7.24
C LEU A 2 -33.50 22.20 -7.47
N GLN A 3 -32.82 23.26 -7.90
CA GLN A 3 -31.37 23.27 -8.14
C GLN A 3 -30.54 23.18 -6.84
N LYS A 4 -31.03 23.81 -5.76
CA LYS A 4 -30.46 23.67 -4.41
C LYS A 4 -30.64 22.24 -3.87
N LEU A 5 -31.81 21.64 -4.10
CA LEU A 5 -32.08 20.24 -3.72
C LEU A 5 -31.19 19.26 -4.50
N CYS A 6 -30.98 19.50 -5.79
CA CYS A 6 -30.09 18.70 -6.65
C CYS A 6 -28.63 18.77 -6.17
N CYS A 7 -28.11 19.96 -5.84
CA CYS A 7 -26.77 20.11 -5.25
C CYS A 7 -26.66 19.42 -3.88
N VAL A 8 -27.69 19.52 -3.02
CA VAL A 8 -27.69 18.84 -1.71
C VAL A 8 -27.71 17.32 -1.87
N ILE A 9 -28.53 16.77 -2.78
CA ILE A 9 -28.54 15.32 -3.10
C ILE A 9 -27.18 14.87 -3.65
N LEU A 10 -26.55 15.65 -4.55
CA LEU A 10 -25.20 15.37 -5.06
C LEU A 10 -24.13 15.40 -3.96
N LEU A 11 -24.26 16.28 -2.95
CA LEU A 11 -23.35 16.34 -1.80
C LEU A 11 -23.55 15.18 -0.82
N ILE A 12 -24.79 14.71 -0.63
CA ILE A 12 -25.11 13.58 0.27
C ILE A 12 -24.63 12.25 -0.34
N ILE A 13 -24.61 12.10 -1.67
CA ILE A 13 -24.15 10.87 -2.33
C ILE A 13 -22.61 10.71 -2.31
N GLN A 14 -21.84 11.76 -1.97
CA GLN A 14 -20.39 11.75 -2.25
C GLN A 14 -19.44 11.18 -1.18
N ARG A 15 -19.84 10.81 0.05
CA ARG A 15 -18.83 10.40 1.07
C ARG A 15 -19.34 9.42 2.13
N ASP A 16 -19.56 8.16 1.76
CA ASP A 16 -19.95 7.14 2.76
C ASP A 16 -19.33 5.76 2.58
N THR A 17 -18.30 5.60 1.75
CA THR A 17 -17.64 4.28 1.64
C THR A 17 -16.13 4.37 1.62
N GLU A 18 -15.56 5.21 2.49
CA GLU A 18 -14.15 5.06 2.82
C GLU A 18 -13.99 3.91 3.84
N ILE A 19 -13.41 2.81 3.39
CA ILE A 19 -13.14 1.65 4.26
C ILE A 19 -11.62 1.63 4.44
N PRO A 20 -11.09 1.88 5.66
CA PRO A 20 -9.66 1.84 5.90
C PRO A 20 -9.12 0.43 5.69
N PRO A 21 -7.87 0.27 5.21
CA PRO A 21 -7.31 -1.04 4.99
C PRO A 21 -6.88 -1.65 6.32
N VAL A 22 -7.00 -2.97 6.44
CA VAL A 22 -6.26 -3.72 7.45
C VAL A 22 -4.84 -3.91 6.94
N VAL A 23 -3.87 -3.33 7.65
CA VAL A 23 -2.45 -3.36 7.27
C VAL A 23 -1.72 -4.43 8.07
N SER A 24 -0.98 -5.30 7.40
CA SER A 24 -0.07 -6.25 8.03
C SER A 24 1.28 -6.27 7.31
N VAL A 25 2.35 -6.45 8.08
CA VAL A 25 3.72 -6.54 7.57
C VAL A 25 4.35 -7.81 8.10
N THR A 26 4.87 -8.63 7.21
CA THR A 26 5.59 -9.86 7.52
C THR A 26 7.03 -9.71 7.08
N VAL A 27 7.97 -9.90 8.00
CA VAL A 27 9.41 -9.89 7.71
C VAL A 27 9.86 -11.32 7.48
N ASN A 28 10.63 -11.53 6.43
CA ASN A 28 11.33 -12.78 6.18
C ASN A 28 12.79 -12.62 6.63
N VAL A 29 13.32 -13.60 7.36
CA VAL A 29 14.71 -13.59 7.83
C VAL A 29 15.49 -14.66 7.06
N PRO A 30 15.87 -14.38 5.79
CA PRO A 30 16.64 -15.32 5.00
C PRO A 30 18.05 -15.48 5.57
N LEU A 31 18.62 -16.67 5.41
CA LEU A 31 20.01 -16.94 5.75
C LEU A 31 20.93 -16.22 4.76
N VAL A 32 21.99 -15.60 5.25
CA VAL A 32 23.05 -14.96 4.43
C VAL A 32 23.97 -16.04 3.86
N ILE A 33 23.40 -16.93 3.06
CA ILE A 33 24.10 -18.02 2.37
C ILE A 33 23.87 -17.87 0.86
N GLU A 34 22.74 -17.27 0.45
CA GLU A 34 22.39 -17.03 -0.94
C GLU A 34 22.65 -15.57 -1.33
N GLU A 35 23.35 -15.37 -2.46
CA GLU A 35 23.53 -14.06 -3.11
C GLU A 35 22.35 -13.70 -4.04
N ASN A 36 21.27 -14.48 -3.98
CA ASN A 36 20.09 -14.24 -4.79
C ASN A 36 19.22 -13.14 -4.18
N GLU A 37 18.54 -12.41 -5.05
CA GLU A 37 17.46 -11.52 -4.64
C GLU A 37 16.31 -12.36 -4.07
N VAL A 38 15.94 -12.10 -2.82
CA VAL A 38 14.83 -12.78 -2.13
C VAL A 38 13.85 -11.76 -1.57
N VAL A 39 12.65 -12.20 -1.21
CA VAL A 39 11.67 -11.36 -0.51
C VAL A 39 12.12 -11.19 0.94
N LEU A 40 12.42 -9.95 1.33
CA LEU A 40 12.83 -9.57 2.69
C LEU A 40 11.64 -9.18 3.56
N ALA A 41 10.64 -8.52 2.97
CA ALA A 41 9.42 -8.17 3.67
C ALA A 41 8.21 -8.19 2.73
N THR A 42 7.04 -8.44 3.28
CA THR A 42 5.76 -8.36 2.57
C THR A 42 4.81 -7.48 3.37
N CYS A 43 4.20 -6.51 2.71
CA CYS A 43 3.18 -5.64 3.28
C CYS A 43 1.86 -5.87 2.56
N VAL A 44 0.78 -5.99 3.31
CA VAL A 44 -0.58 -6.19 2.81
C VAL A 44 -1.46 -5.09 3.36
N ALA A 45 -2.21 -4.42 2.48
CA ALA A 45 -3.26 -3.47 2.81
C ALA A 45 -4.58 -4.03 2.26
N ALA A 46 -5.36 -4.71 3.11
CA ALA A 46 -6.54 -5.46 2.69
C ALA A 46 -7.84 -4.69 2.92
N GLY A 47 -8.78 -4.79 1.97
CA GLY A 47 -10.14 -4.25 2.12
C GLY A 47 -10.26 -2.73 1.98
N ALA A 48 -9.26 -2.07 1.39
CA ALA A 48 -9.25 -0.63 1.19
C ALA A 48 -10.32 -0.18 0.18
N LYS A 49 -11.06 0.87 0.53
CA LYS A 49 -11.93 1.59 -0.41
C LYS A 49 -11.79 3.09 -0.17
N PRO A 50 -11.38 3.91 -1.16
CA PRO A 50 -10.83 3.49 -2.45
C PRO A 50 -9.49 2.76 -2.30
N GLN A 51 -8.92 2.28 -3.40
CA GLN A 51 -7.62 1.59 -3.38
C GLN A 51 -6.55 2.42 -2.66
N ALA A 52 -5.86 1.82 -1.70
CA ALA A 52 -4.74 2.46 -1.01
C ALA A 52 -3.47 2.42 -1.86
N GLU A 53 -2.66 3.47 -1.80
CA GLU A 53 -1.30 3.46 -2.31
C GLU A 53 -0.35 2.89 -1.26
N MET A 54 0.63 2.11 -1.70
CA MET A 54 1.64 1.54 -0.82
C MET A 54 3.02 1.97 -1.26
N ARG A 55 3.80 2.50 -0.32
CA ARG A 55 5.19 2.90 -0.51
C ARG A 55 6.07 2.29 0.57
N TRP A 56 7.32 2.01 0.23
CA TRP A 56 8.32 1.59 1.20
C TRP A 56 9.26 2.74 1.53
N ASN A 57 9.43 3.01 2.82
CA ASN A 57 10.51 3.85 3.31
C ASN A 57 11.65 2.93 3.78
N THR A 58 12.74 2.93 3.01
CA THR A 58 13.88 2.01 3.13
C THR A 58 15.17 2.70 3.56
N GLY A 59 15.12 4.01 3.83
CA GLY A 59 16.28 4.79 4.24
C GLY A 59 17.43 4.72 3.22
N ALA A 60 18.66 4.58 3.72
CA ALA A 60 19.88 4.57 2.90
C ALA A 60 20.01 3.32 2.00
N PHE A 61 19.24 2.25 2.28
CA PHE A 61 19.29 0.99 1.54
C PHE A 61 18.35 0.96 0.33
N GLY A 62 17.58 2.02 0.09
CA GLY A 62 16.55 2.03 -0.95
C GLY A 62 17.05 1.77 -2.37
N SER A 63 18.30 2.10 -2.70
CA SER A 63 18.89 1.83 -4.03
C SER A 63 19.26 0.37 -4.24
N LEU A 64 19.43 -0.41 -3.16
CA LEU A 64 19.79 -1.83 -3.18
C LEU A 64 18.56 -2.74 -3.12
N LEU A 65 17.39 -2.16 -2.92
CA LEU A 65 16.13 -2.86 -2.72
C LEU A 65 15.20 -2.61 -3.89
N ARG A 66 14.40 -3.62 -4.21
CA ARG A 66 13.36 -3.55 -5.23
C ARG A 66 12.00 -3.75 -4.59
N THR A 67 10.99 -3.09 -5.12
CA THR A 67 9.60 -3.26 -4.67
C THR A 67 8.75 -3.83 -5.78
N VAL A 68 7.93 -4.83 -5.48
CA VAL A 68 6.93 -5.39 -6.41
C VAL A 68 5.57 -5.27 -5.75
N THR A 69 4.68 -4.48 -6.35
CA THR A 69 3.33 -4.23 -5.82
C THR A 69 2.28 -4.78 -6.77
N ASN A 70 1.31 -5.50 -6.22
CA ASN A 70 0.12 -6.01 -6.91
C ASN A 70 -1.14 -5.51 -6.20
N SER A 71 -2.23 -5.35 -6.96
CA SER A 71 -3.54 -4.98 -6.43
C SER A 71 -4.59 -5.94 -6.97
N THR A 72 -5.50 -6.34 -6.09
CA THR A 72 -6.65 -7.18 -6.43
C THR A 72 -7.92 -6.46 -6.01
N GLN A 73 -8.84 -6.27 -6.95
CA GLN A 73 -10.17 -5.76 -6.68
C GLN A 73 -11.13 -6.92 -6.35
N HIS A 74 -11.88 -6.79 -5.27
CA HIS A 74 -12.87 -7.75 -4.84
C HIS A 74 -14.26 -7.41 -5.38
N VAL A 75 -15.14 -8.41 -5.48
CA VAL A 75 -16.54 -8.23 -5.92
C VAL A 75 -17.34 -7.27 -5.03
N ASN A 76 -16.95 -7.11 -3.77
CA ASN A 76 -17.55 -6.17 -2.82
C ASN A 76 -17.11 -4.71 -3.06
N GLY A 77 -16.28 -4.45 -4.08
CA GLY A 77 -15.77 -3.14 -4.44
C GLY A 77 -14.62 -2.62 -3.56
N THR A 78 -14.08 -3.45 -2.66
CA THR A 78 -12.85 -3.15 -1.92
C THR A 78 -11.62 -3.66 -2.68
N ASN A 79 -10.44 -3.12 -2.37
CA ASN A 79 -9.18 -3.53 -2.98
C ASN A 79 -8.23 -4.05 -1.91
N THR A 80 -7.46 -5.08 -2.27
CA THR A 80 -6.32 -5.51 -1.48
C THR A 80 -5.05 -5.24 -2.26
N VAL A 81 -4.17 -4.43 -1.68
CA VAL A 81 -2.85 -4.14 -2.23
C VAL A 81 -1.81 -4.94 -1.47
N LEU A 82 -0.91 -5.58 -2.19
CA LEU A 82 0.16 -6.40 -1.67
C LEU A 82 1.48 -5.94 -2.26
N SER A 83 2.46 -5.61 -1.42
CA SER A 83 3.81 -5.22 -1.86
C SER A 83 4.88 -6.08 -1.22
N HIS A 84 5.78 -6.57 -2.06
CA HIS A 84 6.98 -7.28 -1.67
C HIS A 84 8.18 -6.32 -1.74
N LEU A 85 9.00 -6.36 -0.71
CA LEU A 85 10.33 -5.75 -0.68
C LEU A 85 11.36 -6.84 -0.92
N LEU A 86 12.10 -6.74 -2.02
CA LEU A 86 13.10 -7.68 -2.45
C LEU A 86 14.50 -7.08 -2.31
N GLY A 87 15.47 -7.93 -2.06
CA GLY A 87 16.88 -7.56 -2.01
C GLY A 87 17.76 -8.76 -1.68
N VAL A 88 19.07 -8.57 -1.78
CA VAL A 88 20.06 -9.58 -1.39
C VAL A 88 20.26 -9.49 0.13
N PRO A 89 20.14 -10.61 0.88
CA PRO A 89 20.41 -10.62 2.32
C PRO A 89 21.87 -10.29 2.59
N THR A 90 22.15 -9.18 3.25
CA THR A 90 23.52 -8.81 3.65
C THR A 90 23.60 -8.57 5.14
N ARG A 91 24.80 -8.73 5.72
CA ARG A 91 25.03 -8.38 7.12
C ARG A 91 24.78 -6.89 7.40
N ALA A 92 25.03 -6.03 6.41
CA ALA A 92 24.81 -4.59 6.53
C ALA A 92 23.31 -4.24 6.59
N ALA A 93 22.45 -5.01 5.91
CA ALA A 93 21.00 -4.83 5.97
C ALA A 93 20.37 -5.44 7.25
N ASN A 94 21.12 -6.22 8.02
CA ASN A 94 20.63 -6.79 9.26
C ASN A 94 20.39 -5.67 10.29
N GLN A 95 19.23 -5.68 10.96
CA GLN A 95 18.79 -4.66 11.92
C GLN A 95 18.46 -3.29 11.33
N GLU A 96 18.53 -3.12 10.01
CA GLU A 96 18.04 -1.91 9.35
C GLU A 96 16.51 -1.85 9.38
N GLN A 97 15.97 -0.66 9.59
CA GLN A 97 14.53 -0.46 9.67
C GLN A 97 13.96 -0.09 8.31
N VAL A 98 12.94 -0.83 7.89
CA VAL A 98 12.09 -0.49 6.75
C VAL A 98 10.66 -0.27 7.21
N GLN A 99 9.95 0.65 6.57
CA GLN A 99 8.56 0.95 6.90
C GLN A 99 7.69 0.83 5.65
N CYS A 100 6.59 0.09 5.77
CA CYS A 100 5.53 0.12 4.79
C CYS A 100 4.59 1.29 5.11
N VAL A 101 4.54 2.28 4.22
CA VAL A 101 3.64 3.43 4.31
C VAL A 101 2.44 3.17 3.42
N VAL A 102 1.27 3.02 4.05
CA VAL A 102 0.00 2.85 3.36
C VAL A 102 -0.74 4.17 3.40
N ASN A 103 -0.99 4.75 2.23
CA ASN A 103 -1.74 5.99 2.08
C ASN A 103 -3.08 5.68 1.42
N GLN A 104 -4.17 5.89 2.16
CA GLN A 104 -5.51 5.81 1.62
C GLN A 104 -6.07 7.23 1.53
N SER A 105 -6.10 7.77 0.32
CA SER A 105 -6.75 9.06 0.05
C SER A 105 -8.05 8.80 -0.70
N ALA A 106 -9.18 9.16 -0.08
CA ALA A 106 -10.50 9.16 -0.71
C ALA A 106 -10.64 10.10 -1.94
N LEU A 107 -9.61 10.89 -2.25
CA LEU A 107 -9.61 11.89 -3.31
C LEU A 107 -8.20 12.03 -3.90
N ALA A 108 -7.97 11.42 -5.06
CA ALA A 108 -6.92 11.82 -6.00
C ALA A 108 -7.52 11.88 -7.41
N THR A 109 -8.64 12.58 -7.56
CA THR A 109 -9.00 13.15 -8.87
C THR A 109 -8.32 14.50 -8.92
N GLU A 110 -7.08 14.50 -9.40
CA GLU A 110 -6.43 15.69 -9.92
C GLU A 110 -7.34 16.25 -11.04
N LYS A 111 -7.96 17.39 -10.76
CA LYS A 111 -8.58 18.22 -11.79
C LYS A 111 -7.45 19.02 -12.43
N THR A 112 -7.15 18.72 -13.68
CA THR A 112 -6.56 19.68 -14.61
C THR A 112 -7.46 19.78 -15.83
#